data_AF-A0AAT9GIQ5-F1
#
_entry.id   AF-A0AAT9GIQ5-F1
#
_cell.length_a   1.000
_cell.length_b   1.000
_cell.length_c   1.000
_cell.angle_alpha   90.00
_cell.angle_beta   90.00
_cell.angle_gamma   90.00
#
_symmetry.space_group_name_H-M   'P 1'
#
loop_
_entity.id
_entity.type
_entity.pdbx_description
1 polymer ?
#
loop_
_entity_poly.entity_id
_entity_poly.type
_entity_poly.pdbx_seq_one_letter_code
_entity_poly.pdbx_strand_id
1 'polypeptide(L)'
;MKIVVLDYGMGNLHSVTSTLRYLGVDEIIISAKYDDIKKADKLILPGVGAFGKAMDRIRSQQIDIMLKEVVQYGKKPLLGICLGMQLLGLSSTEDGVNAGLGFINGKVLRFNEENLAIPHVGFNQVFSHPNSKLYRGLDKASDFYFTHSYRMTSEVNINQSMCNYGSDFIASFEVDNIVGVQFHPELSQQNGLKLLKNFIDLL
;
A
#
# COMPACT_ATOMS: atom_id res chain seq x y z
N MET A 1 15.03 -14.17 4.68
CA MET A 1 13.58 -13.82 4.66
C MET A 1 13.13 -13.73 3.22
N LYS A 2 12.02 -14.38 2.90
CA LYS A 2 11.39 -14.41 1.58
C LYS A 2 10.30 -13.36 1.46
N ILE A 3 10.49 -12.40 0.57
CA ILE A 3 9.46 -11.41 0.24
C ILE A 3 8.93 -11.70 -1.16
N VAL A 4 7.62 -11.87 -1.28
CA VAL A 4 6.95 -11.90 -2.59
C VAL A 4 6.40 -10.52 -2.90
N VAL A 5 6.82 -9.96 -4.03
CA VAL A 5 6.20 -8.79 -4.65
C VAL A 5 5.20 -9.29 -5.68
N LEU A 6 3.92 -8.99 -5.47
CA LEU A 6 2.84 -9.53 -6.28
C LEU A 6 2.88 -8.95 -7.70
N ASP A 7 3.01 -9.82 -8.69
CA ASP A 7 2.97 -9.45 -10.11
C ASP A 7 1.67 -9.88 -10.76
N TYR A 8 0.69 -8.99 -10.69
CA TYR A 8 -0.58 -9.12 -11.39
C TYR A 8 -0.61 -8.27 -12.68
N GLY A 9 0.56 -7.82 -13.14
CA GLY A 9 0.72 -6.96 -14.33
C GLY A 9 0.46 -5.48 -14.10
N MET A 10 0.39 -5.02 -12.84
CA MET A 10 0.32 -3.59 -12.50
C MET A 10 1.21 -3.27 -11.30
N GLY A 11 2.06 -2.25 -11.43
CA GLY A 11 2.93 -1.78 -10.35
C GLY A 11 4.34 -1.47 -10.83
N ASN A 12 5.07 -0.68 -10.03
CA ASN A 12 6.49 -0.41 -10.27
C ASN A 12 7.39 -1.48 -9.63
N LEU A 13 7.34 -2.69 -10.19
CA LEU A 13 8.06 -3.85 -9.64
C LEU A 13 9.58 -3.64 -9.60
N HIS A 14 10.12 -2.93 -10.58
CA HIS A 14 11.56 -2.67 -10.65
C HIS A 14 12.04 -1.81 -9.49
N SER A 15 11.44 -0.64 -9.25
CA SER A 15 11.86 0.23 -8.15
C SER A 15 11.68 -0.45 -6.80
N VAL A 16 10.53 -1.10 -6.56
CA VAL A 16 10.28 -1.81 -5.30
C VAL A 16 11.33 -2.89 -5.06
N THR A 17 11.58 -3.78 -6.03
CA THR A 17 12.56 -4.86 -5.84
C THR A 17 14.00 -4.35 -5.73
N SER A 18 14.37 -3.29 -6.46
CA SER A 18 15.68 -2.65 -6.32
C SER A 18 15.89 -2.05 -4.93
N THR A 19 14.87 -1.39 -4.36
CA THR A 19 14.92 -0.88 -2.99
C THR A 19 15.04 -2.00 -1.96
N LEU A 20 14.31 -3.11 -2.13
CA LEU A 20 14.42 -4.26 -1.23
C LEU A 20 15.83 -4.89 -1.27
N ARG A 21 16.43 -5.03 -2.46
CA ARG A 21 17.82 -5.51 -2.59
C ARG A 21 18.80 -4.57 -1.90
N TYR A 22 18.62 -3.26 -2.08
CA TYR A 22 19.45 -2.24 -1.42
C TYR A 22 19.36 -2.35 0.11
N LEU A 23 18.19 -2.70 0.65
CA LEU A 23 17.97 -2.93 2.08
C LEU A 23 18.44 -4.31 2.58
N GLY A 24 19.07 -5.12 1.72
CA GLY A 24 19.67 -6.41 2.09
C GLY A 24 18.67 -7.57 2.16
N VAL A 25 17.54 -7.51 1.43
CA VAL A 25 16.63 -8.66 1.33
C VAL A 25 17.20 -9.68 0.33
N ASP A 26 17.60 -10.85 0.81
CA ASP A 26 18.27 -11.87 0.01
C ASP A 26 17.34 -12.63 -0.94
N GLU A 27 16.08 -12.88 -0.56
CA GLU A 27 15.15 -13.71 -1.34
C GLU A 27 13.89 -12.91 -1.71
N ILE A 28 13.96 -12.25 -2.87
CA ILE A 28 12.86 -11.47 -3.45
C ILE A 28 12.31 -12.21 -4.66
N ILE A 29 11.01 -12.55 -4.61
CA ILE A 29 10.32 -13.25 -5.69
C ILE A 29 9.24 -12.33 -6.26
N ILE A 30 9.24 -12.15 -7.58
CA ILE A 30 8.17 -11.48 -8.31
C ILE A 30 7.23 -12.57 -8.82
N SER A 31 5.99 -12.64 -8.31
CA SER A 31 5.09 -13.74 -8.67
C SER A 31 3.63 -13.43 -8.34
N ALA A 32 2.73 -14.11 -9.05
CA ALA A 32 1.31 -14.25 -8.71
C ALA A 32 0.90 -15.72 -8.49
N LYS A 33 1.86 -16.64 -8.36
CA LYS A 33 1.59 -18.06 -8.14
C LYS A 33 1.29 -18.34 -6.67
N TYR A 34 0.28 -19.17 -6.43
CA TYR A 34 -0.14 -19.56 -5.09
C TYR A 34 1.01 -20.11 -4.24
N ASP A 35 1.85 -21.01 -4.78
CA ASP A 35 2.95 -21.61 -4.03
C ASP A 35 3.99 -20.59 -3.53
N ASP A 36 4.29 -19.58 -4.35
CA ASP A 36 5.21 -18.51 -3.97
C ASP A 36 4.58 -17.65 -2.87
N ILE A 37 3.33 -17.23 -3.09
CA ILE A 37 2.54 -16.43 -2.13
C ILE A 37 2.41 -17.16 -0.80
N LYS A 38 2.15 -18.47 -0.81
CA LYS A 38 1.99 -19.31 0.39
C LYS A 38 3.30 -19.52 1.13
N LYS A 39 4.44 -19.64 0.43
CA LYS A 39 5.77 -19.83 1.06
C LYS A 39 6.43 -18.52 1.49
N ALA A 40 5.92 -17.36 1.09
CA ALA A 40 6.50 -16.07 1.47
C ALA A 40 6.44 -15.81 2.98
N ASP A 41 7.45 -15.13 3.52
CA ASP A 41 7.38 -14.60 4.89
C ASP A 41 6.55 -13.32 4.92
N LYS A 42 6.71 -12.47 3.88
CA LYS A 42 5.97 -11.21 3.72
C LYS A 42 5.54 -11.00 2.28
N LEU A 43 4.44 -10.28 2.11
CA LEU A 43 3.89 -9.91 0.81
C LEU A 43 3.93 -8.39 0.61
N ILE A 44 4.20 -7.97 -0.61
CA ILE A 44 4.01 -6.59 -1.05
C ILE A 44 3.06 -6.59 -2.24
N LEU A 45 1.97 -5.84 -2.12
CA LEU A 45 1.04 -5.53 -3.19
C LEU A 45 1.35 -4.12 -3.70
N PRO A 46 2.22 -3.94 -4.70
CA PRO A 46 2.38 -2.66 -5.36
C PRO A 46 1.21 -2.40 -6.31
N GLY A 47 1.02 -1.18 -6.77
CA GLY A 47 0.09 -0.91 -7.86
C GLY A 47 0.21 0.49 -8.42
N VAL A 48 -0.05 0.63 -9.71
CA VAL A 48 -0.21 1.90 -10.43
C VAL A 48 -1.37 1.78 -11.43
N GLY A 49 -1.97 2.90 -11.81
CA GLY A 49 -3.09 2.92 -12.77
C GLY A 49 -4.46 2.79 -12.09
N ALA A 50 -5.44 2.27 -12.83
CA ALA A 50 -6.85 2.28 -12.44
C ALA A 50 -7.26 1.10 -11.56
N PHE A 51 -8.06 1.37 -10.54
CA PHE A 51 -8.59 0.46 -9.53
C PHE A 51 -9.40 -0.68 -10.12
N GLY A 52 -10.40 -0.39 -10.97
CA GLY A 52 -11.24 -1.42 -11.58
C GLY A 52 -10.41 -2.43 -12.37
N LYS A 53 -9.53 -1.94 -13.25
CA LYS A 53 -8.62 -2.76 -14.06
C LYS A 53 -7.68 -3.61 -13.20
N ALA A 54 -7.20 -3.08 -12.08
CA ALA A 54 -6.36 -3.84 -11.14
C ALA A 54 -7.16 -4.96 -10.46
N MET A 55 -8.38 -4.70 -9.99
CA MET A 55 -9.24 -5.73 -9.40
C MET A 55 -9.63 -6.82 -10.39
N ASP A 56 -9.87 -6.48 -11.67
CA ASP A 56 -10.14 -7.47 -12.72
C ASP A 56 -8.94 -8.40 -12.94
N ARG A 57 -7.72 -7.86 -12.93
CA ARG A 57 -6.48 -8.65 -13.03
C ARG A 57 -6.25 -9.53 -11.81
N ILE A 58 -6.52 -9.01 -10.61
CA ILE A 58 -6.42 -9.78 -9.36
C ILE A 58 -7.39 -10.96 -9.39
N ARG A 59 -8.66 -10.72 -9.71
CA ARG A 59 -9.71 -11.76 -9.73
C ARG A 59 -9.51 -12.79 -10.83
N SER A 60 -9.14 -12.36 -12.04
CA SER A 60 -8.89 -13.31 -13.15
C SER A 60 -7.72 -14.25 -12.89
N GLN A 61 -6.78 -13.86 -12.03
CA GLN A 61 -5.67 -14.68 -11.55
C GLN A 61 -5.93 -15.34 -10.19
N GLN A 62 -7.14 -15.18 -9.64
CA GLN A 62 -7.57 -15.69 -8.33
C GLN A 62 -6.71 -15.20 -7.15
N ILE A 63 -5.97 -14.10 -7.31
CA ILE A 63 -5.07 -13.55 -6.29
C ILE A 63 -5.87 -13.09 -5.07
N ASP A 64 -7.09 -12.59 -5.26
CA ASP A 64 -8.02 -12.24 -4.18
C ASP A 64 -8.30 -13.43 -3.25
N ILE A 65 -8.54 -14.62 -3.83
CA ILE A 65 -8.77 -15.85 -3.07
C ILE A 65 -7.51 -16.26 -2.31
N MET A 66 -6.35 -16.21 -2.98
CA MET A 66 -5.05 -16.56 -2.38
C MET A 66 -4.70 -15.61 -1.22
N LEU A 67 -4.89 -14.30 -1.40
CA LEU A 67 -4.64 -13.30 -0.38
C LEU A 67 -5.60 -13.45 0.80
N LYS A 68 -6.87 -13.77 0.55
CA LYS A 68 -7.82 -14.05 1.61
C LYS A 68 -7.35 -15.21 2.49
N GLU A 69 -6.87 -16.30 1.87
CA GLU A 69 -6.31 -17.43 2.61
C GLU A 69 -5.09 -17.03 3.44
N VAL A 70 -4.05 -16.48 2.80
CA VAL A 70 -2.74 -16.33 3.46
C VAL A 70 -2.65 -15.08 4.35
N VAL A 71 -3.36 -14.01 4.01
CA VAL A 71 -3.29 -12.72 4.72
C VAL A 71 -4.41 -12.59 5.73
N GLN A 72 -5.66 -12.78 5.32
CA GLN A 72 -6.79 -12.57 6.22
C GLN A 72 -6.90 -13.68 7.27
N TYR A 73 -6.80 -14.94 6.85
CA TYR A 73 -6.87 -16.09 7.76
C TYR A 73 -5.49 -16.51 8.27
N GLY A 74 -4.48 -16.57 7.40
CA GLY A 74 -3.12 -16.97 7.75
C GLY A 74 -2.28 -15.89 8.44
N LYS A 75 -2.79 -14.65 8.55
CA LYS A 75 -2.14 -13.51 9.20
C LYS A 75 -0.75 -13.15 8.66
N LYS A 76 -0.45 -13.52 7.40
CA LYS A 76 0.81 -13.16 6.73
C LYS A 76 0.94 -11.65 6.55
N PRO A 77 2.07 -11.02 6.91
CA PRO A 77 2.27 -9.60 6.71
C PRO A 77 2.10 -9.18 5.24
N LEU A 78 1.32 -8.14 5.01
CA LEU A 78 1.05 -7.58 3.69
C LEU A 78 1.23 -6.05 3.72
N LEU A 79 2.04 -5.52 2.80
CA LEU A 79 2.15 -4.09 2.53
C LEU A 79 1.52 -3.74 1.18
N GLY A 80 0.47 -2.91 1.18
CA GLY A 80 -0.08 -2.27 -0.01
C GLY A 80 0.61 -0.92 -0.29
N ILE A 81 1.03 -0.68 -1.54
CA ILE A 81 1.68 0.58 -1.95
C ILE A 81 0.85 1.29 -3.02
N CYS A 82 0.52 2.56 -2.77
CA CYS A 82 -0.27 3.44 -3.64
C CYS A 82 -1.61 2.80 -4.04
N LEU A 83 -1.78 2.39 -5.30
CA LEU A 83 -2.99 1.66 -5.70
C LEU A 83 -3.13 0.35 -4.92
N GLY A 84 -2.01 -0.32 -4.60
CA GLY A 84 -2.02 -1.52 -3.76
C GLY A 84 -2.66 -1.29 -2.39
N MET A 85 -2.41 -0.14 -1.75
CA MET A 85 -3.10 0.25 -0.50
C MET A 85 -4.60 0.41 -0.74
N GLN A 86 -4.97 1.11 -1.81
CA GLN A 86 -6.37 1.38 -2.15
C GLN A 86 -7.16 0.08 -2.34
N LEU A 87 -6.58 -0.89 -3.06
CA LEU A 87 -7.21 -2.19 -3.35
C LEU A 87 -7.52 -3.00 -2.08
N LEU A 88 -6.83 -2.75 -0.96
CA LEU A 88 -7.12 -3.40 0.33
C LEU A 88 -8.44 -2.93 0.96
N GLY A 89 -8.95 -1.78 0.52
CA GLY A 89 -10.22 -1.22 0.98
C GLY A 89 -11.45 -1.96 0.45
N LEU A 90 -12.62 -1.43 0.81
CA LEU A 90 -13.94 -1.93 0.41
C LEU A 90 -14.25 -1.62 -1.05
N SER A 91 -14.00 -0.40 -1.51
CA SER A 91 -14.36 0.04 -2.86
C SER A 91 -13.65 1.32 -3.30
N SER A 92 -13.71 1.59 -4.60
CA SER A 92 -13.34 2.87 -5.22
C SER A 92 -14.45 3.40 -6.11
N THR A 93 -14.56 4.73 -6.22
CA THR A 93 -15.44 5.41 -7.19
C THR A 93 -14.75 5.73 -8.53
N GLU A 94 -13.50 5.31 -8.72
CA GLU A 94 -12.77 5.51 -9.97
C GLU A 94 -13.45 4.79 -11.14
N ASP A 95 -13.87 5.57 -12.14
CA ASP A 95 -14.60 5.13 -13.34
C ASP A 95 -15.84 4.26 -13.03
N GLY A 96 -16.51 4.55 -11.91
CA GLY A 96 -17.65 3.80 -11.39
C GLY A 96 -17.36 3.16 -10.03
N VAL A 97 -18.34 2.44 -9.48
CA VAL A 97 -18.18 1.80 -8.18
C VAL A 97 -17.58 0.41 -8.35
N ASN A 98 -16.34 0.24 -7.91
CA ASN A 98 -15.59 -1.00 -8.01
C ASN A 98 -15.29 -1.55 -6.62
N ALA A 99 -15.61 -2.81 -6.35
CA ALA A 99 -15.29 -3.47 -5.08
C ALA A 99 -13.79 -3.82 -5.00
N GLY A 100 -13.17 -3.58 -3.85
CA GLY A 100 -11.79 -3.96 -3.53
C GLY A 100 -11.68 -5.38 -2.94
N LEU A 101 -10.55 -5.65 -2.30
CA LEU A 101 -10.29 -6.89 -1.55
C LEU A 101 -11.09 -6.95 -0.23
N GLY A 102 -11.47 -5.79 0.32
CA GLY A 102 -12.32 -5.70 1.50
C GLY A 102 -11.66 -6.12 2.81
N PHE A 103 -10.32 -6.08 2.89
CA PHE A 103 -9.60 -6.39 4.13
C PHE A 103 -9.65 -5.24 5.14
N ILE A 104 -9.82 -4.01 4.65
CA ILE A 104 -9.82 -2.79 5.44
C ILE A 104 -11.14 -2.07 5.22
N ASN A 105 -11.76 -1.59 6.30
CA ASN A 105 -12.97 -0.77 6.24
C ASN A 105 -12.64 0.67 5.78
N GLY A 106 -12.21 0.80 4.52
CA GLY A 106 -11.88 2.07 3.89
C GLY A 106 -12.46 2.14 2.48
N LYS A 107 -12.91 3.34 2.08
CA LYS A 107 -13.45 3.64 0.74
C LYS A 107 -12.53 4.63 0.05
N VAL A 108 -12.34 4.44 -1.25
CA VAL A 108 -11.43 5.23 -2.07
C VAL A 108 -12.25 6.19 -2.93
N LEU A 109 -12.04 7.49 -2.73
CA LEU A 109 -12.82 8.57 -3.35
C LEU A 109 -11.87 9.53 -4.07
N ARG A 110 -12.36 10.18 -5.13
CA ARG A 110 -11.57 11.19 -5.84
C ARG A 110 -11.37 12.43 -4.96
N PHE A 111 -10.24 13.10 -5.10
CA PHE A 111 -10.15 14.49 -4.62
C PHE A 111 -11.22 15.35 -5.28
N ASN A 112 -11.85 16.25 -4.52
CA ASN A 112 -12.98 17.06 -4.93
C ASN A 112 -12.79 18.56 -4.64
N GLU A 113 -11.57 18.96 -4.29
CA GLU A 113 -11.18 20.33 -3.99
C GLU A 113 -10.95 21.11 -5.30
N GLU A 114 -11.78 22.13 -5.55
CA GLU A 114 -11.79 22.88 -6.82
C GLU A 114 -10.49 23.69 -7.05
N ASN A 115 -9.79 24.07 -5.98
CA ASN A 115 -8.61 24.94 -6.04
C ASN A 115 -7.27 24.19 -5.96
N LEU A 116 -7.27 22.86 -6.17
CA LEU A 116 -6.06 22.04 -6.12
C LEU A 116 -5.76 21.36 -7.46
N ALA A 117 -4.48 21.23 -7.77
CA ALA A 117 -4.03 20.42 -8.88
C ALA A 117 -4.28 18.93 -8.57
N ILE A 118 -4.99 18.23 -9.46
CA ILE A 118 -5.23 16.79 -9.34
C ILE A 118 -4.66 16.14 -10.59
N PRO A 119 -3.73 15.16 -10.47
CA PRO A 119 -3.34 14.43 -9.26
C PRO A 119 -2.51 15.23 -8.23
N HIS A 120 -2.59 14.83 -6.97
CA HIS A 120 -1.62 15.21 -5.92
C HIS A 120 -0.27 14.58 -6.27
N VAL A 121 0.68 15.42 -6.70
CA VAL A 121 2.02 14.99 -7.12
C VAL A 121 3.09 15.79 -6.39
N GLY A 122 4.04 15.09 -5.78
CA GLY A 122 5.19 15.69 -5.12
C GLY A 122 5.44 15.15 -3.72
N PHE A 123 6.43 15.74 -3.04
CA PHE A 123 6.67 15.44 -1.64
C PHE A 123 5.65 16.18 -0.76
N ASN A 124 5.05 15.45 0.18
CA ASN A 124 4.15 16.02 1.17
C ASN A 124 4.34 15.33 2.52
N GLN A 125 3.98 16.04 3.59
CA GLN A 125 4.27 15.64 4.96
C GLN A 125 3.19 14.71 5.49
N VAL A 126 3.63 13.57 6.02
CA VAL A 126 2.77 12.60 6.70
C VAL A 126 2.94 12.74 8.21
N PHE A 127 1.82 12.98 8.89
CA PHE A 127 1.73 12.98 10.35
C PHE A 127 1.44 11.56 10.83
N SER A 128 2.49 10.89 11.33
CA SER A 128 2.43 9.49 11.72
C SER A 128 1.54 9.27 12.96
N HIS A 129 0.75 8.21 12.96
CA HIS A 129 0.07 7.75 14.16
C HIS A 129 1.10 7.43 15.28
N PRO A 130 0.90 7.85 16.55
CA PRO A 130 1.91 7.72 17.60
C PRO A 130 2.37 6.28 17.87
N ASN A 131 1.48 5.30 17.69
CA ASN A 131 1.77 3.89 17.90
C ASN A 131 2.22 3.16 16.62
N SER A 132 2.50 3.90 15.56
CA SER A 132 2.82 3.32 14.27
C SER A 132 4.20 2.66 14.28
N LYS A 133 4.25 1.36 14.00
CA LYS A 133 5.52 0.63 13.96
C LYS A 133 6.26 0.91 12.66
N LEU A 134 5.51 1.17 11.60
CA LEU A 134 6.02 1.50 10.28
C LEU A 134 6.89 2.77 10.27
N TYR A 135 6.62 3.72 11.17
CA TYR A 135 7.33 5.00 11.27
C TYR A 135 8.39 5.02 12.39
N ARG A 136 8.74 3.86 12.99
CA ARG A 136 9.71 3.80 14.07
C ARG A 136 11.06 4.43 13.66
N GLY A 137 11.49 5.43 14.43
CA GLY A 137 12.74 6.16 14.18
C GLY A 137 12.68 7.14 13.01
N LEU A 138 11.48 7.52 12.57
CA LEU A 138 11.22 8.70 11.75
C LEU A 138 10.65 9.82 12.61
N ASP A 139 10.75 11.05 12.12
CA ASP A 139 10.08 12.19 12.74
C ASP A 139 8.57 12.05 12.62
N LYS A 140 7.84 12.58 13.61
CA LYS A 140 6.37 12.56 13.63
C LYS A 140 5.76 13.10 12.34
N ALA A 141 6.42 14.06 11.71
CA ALA A 141 6.00 14.69 10.48
C ALA A 141 7.12 14.52 9.45
N SER A 142 6.99 13.53 8.57
CA SER A 142 8.03 13.13 7.60
C SER A 142 7.53 13.25 6.17
N ASP A 143 8.37 13.70 5.26
CA ASP A 143 8.00 13.86 3.85
C ASP A 143 8.10 12.55 3.07
N PHE A 144 7.08 12.31 2.23
CA PHE A 144 7.02 11.18 1.29
C PHE A 144 6.50 11.64 -0.07
N TYR A 145 6.85 10.90 -1.14
CA TYR A 145 6.46 11.20 -2.50
C TYR A 145 5.09 10.59 -2.87
N PHE A 146 4.17 11.44 -3.32
CA PHE A 146 2.82 11.10 -3.73
C PHE A 146 2.62 11.30 -5.24
N THR A 147 1.74 10.49 -5.85
CA THR A 147 1.23 10.69 -7.22
C THR A 147 -0.13 9.98 -7.37
N HIS A 148 -1.23 10.65 -7.02
CA HIS A 148 -2.56 10.04 -7.00
C HIS A 148 -3.72 11.05 -7.13
N SER A 149 -4.81 10.62 -7.75
CA SER A 149 -6.06 11.41 -7.88
C SER A 149 -7.16 10.97 -6.90
N TYR A 150 -6.97 9.82 -6.25
CA TYR A 150 -7.93 9.22 -5.34
C TYR A 150 -7.30 9.00 -3.97
N ARG A 151 -8.10 9.11 -2.91
CA ARG A 151 -7.69 9.00 -1.51
C ARG A 151 -8.56 8.01 -0.76
N MET A 152 -7.96 7.27 0.16
CA MET A 152 -8.72 6.43 1.08
C MET A 152 -9.30 7.27 2.22
N THR A 153 -10.54 6.95 2.59
CA THR A 153 -11.27 7.44 3.76
C THR A 153 -11.76 6.25 4.58
N SER A 154 -11.96 6.42 5.87
CA SER A 154 -12.52 5.37 6.75
C SER A 154 -13.43 5.99 7.80
N GLU A 155 -14.53 5.31 8.11
CA GLU A 155 -15.48 5.69 9.16
C GLU A 155 -15.09 5.09 10.53
N VAL A 156 -14.06 4.23 10.57
CA VAL A 156 -13.56 3.58 11.78
C VAL A 156 -12.07 3.87 11.96
N ASN A 157 -11.56 3.70 13.17
CA ASN A 157 -10.13 3.80 13.41
C ASN A 157 -9.41 2.56 12.89
N ILE A 158 -8.47 2.76 11.97
CA ILE A 158 -7.61 1.74 11.36
C ILE A 158 -6.12 1.99 11.66
N ASN A 159 -5.84 2.72 12.75
CA ASN A 159 -4.51 3.25 13.11
C ASN A 159 -3.89 4.07 11.98
N GLN A 160 -4.69 4.96 11.39
CA GLN A 160 -4.29 5.77 10.25
C GLN A 160 -3.29 6.88 10.62
N SER A 161 -2.32 7.09 9.74
CA SER A 161 -1.51 8.32 9.66
C SER A 161 -2.11 9.24 8.58
N MET A 162 -2.03 10.54 8.80
CA MET A 162 -2.74 11.53 7.99
C MET A 162 -1.77 12.40 7.18
N CYS A 163 -2.24 12.88 6.03
CA CYS A 163 -1.60 13.92 5.25
C CYS A 163 -2.68 14.93 4.85
N ASN A 164 -2.29 16.21 4.72
CA ASN A 164 -3.20 17.26 4.26
C ASN A 164 -2.86 17.66 2.82
N TYR A 165 -3.86 17.66 1.94
CA TYR A 165 -3.77 18.24 0.61
C TYR A 165 -5.11 18.88 0.28
N GLY A 166 -5.36 20.06 0.88
CA GLY A 166 -6.66 20.76 0.88
C GLY A 166 -7.64 20.17 1.88
N SER A 167 -7.73 18.84 1.93
CA SER A 167 -8.39 18.09 3.00
C SER A 167 -7.46 17.02 3.56
N ASP A 168 -7.78 16.58 4.77
CA ASP A 168 -7.10 15.47 5.42
C ASP A 168 -7.47 14.15 4.73
N PHE A 169 -6.47 13.32 4.47
CA PHE A 169 -6.65 11.99 3.94
C PHE A 169 -5.74 10.97 4.62
N ILE A 170 -6.12 9.70 4.52
CA ILE A 170 -5.35 8.58 5.07
C ILE A 170 -4.12 8.37 4.18
N ALA A 171 -2.95 8.71 4.71
CA ALA A 171 -1.67 8.52 4.03
C ALA A 171 -1.11 7.12 4.24
N SER A 172 -1.41 6.50 5.39
CA SER A 172 -1.11 5.10 5.68
C SER A 172 -2.00 4.54 6.78
N PHE A 173 -2.02 3.22 6.95
CA PHE A 173 -2.69 2.55 8.07
C PHE A 173 -1.95 1.28 8.50
N GLU A 174 -2.25 0.79 9.71
CA GLU A 174 -1.76 -0.49 10.25
C GLU A 174 -2.91 -1.23 10.97
N VAL A 175 -3.39 -2.33 10.39
CA VAL A 175 -4.44 -3.18 11.00
C VAL A 175 -3.95 -4.61 11.03
N ASP A 176 -3.72 -5.15 12.23
CA ASP A 176 -3.10 -6.46 12.45
C ASP A 176 -1.79 -6.63 11.66
N ASN A 177 -1.80 -7.51 10.66
CA ASN A 177 -0.71 -7.85 9.74
C ASN A 177 -0.77 -7.10 8.41
N ILE A 178 -1.74 -6.21 8.23
CA ILE A 178 -2.00 -5.51 6.97
C ILE A 178 -1.64 -4.04 7.13
N VAL A 179 -0.74 -3.59 6.27
CA VAL A 179 -0.21 -2.24 6.24
C VAL A 179 -0.47 -1.66 4.86
N GLY A 180 -0.80 -0.37 4.79
CA GLY A 180 -1.01 0.32 3.53
C GLY A 180 -0.38 1.70 3.55
N VAL A 181 0.27 2.10 2.46
CA VAL A 181 0.82 3.45 2.25
C VAL A 181 0.36 4.03 0.91
N GLN A 182 -0.10 5.28 0.91
CA GLN A 182 -0.61 5.95 -0.29
C GLN A 182 0.52 6.55 -1.12
N PHE A 183 1.61 6.94 -0.45
CA PHE A 183 2.85 7.38 -1.07
C PHE A 183 3.68 6.20 -1.58
N HIS A 184 4.73 6.53 -2.34
CA HIS A 184 5.69 5.57 -2.90
C HIS A 184 6.98 5.57 -2.06
N PRO A 185 7.14 4.67 -1.07
CA PRO A 185 8.35 4.65 -0.26
C PRO A 185 9.60 4.33 -1.09
N GLU A 186 9.48 3.59 -2.18
CA GLU A 186 10.57 3.33 -3.12
C GLU A 186 11.06 4.61 -3.87
N LEU A 187 10.28 5.69 -3.82
CA LEU A 187 10.61 7.00 -4.40
C LEU A 187 10.84 8.09 -3.33
N SER A 188 10.73 7.76 -2.04
CA SER A 188 10.72 8.72 -0.92
C SER A 188 12.06 8.85 -0.19
N GLN A 189 13.16 8.60 -0.89
CA GLN A 189 14.53 8.76 -0.38
C GLN A 189 14.75 8.06 0.99
N GLN A 190 15.46 8.71 1.93
CA GLN A 190 15.81 8.12 3.23
C GLN A 190 14.59 7.77 4.08
N ASN A 191 13.54 8.60 4.05
CA ASN A 191 12.29 8.32 4.77
C ASN A 191 11.64 7.04 4.24
N GLY A 192 11.57 6.90 2.91
CA GLY A 192 11.06 5.70 2.25
C GLY A 192 11.87 4.44 2.53
N LEU A 193 13.20 4.55 2.50
CA LEU A 193 14.12 3.46 2.86
C LEU A 193 13.92 3.00 4.30
N LYS A 194 13.86 3.94 5.24
CA LYS A 194 13.63 3.64 6.65
C LYS A 194 12.27 3.00 6.88
N LEU A 195 11.24 3.48 6.21
CA LEU A 195 9.88 2.94 6.29
C LEU A 195 9.81 1.49 5.77
N LEU A 196 10.40 1.21 4.61
CA LEU A 196 10.47 -0.15 4.08
C LEU A 196 11.32 -1.07 4.96
N LYS A 197 12.43 -0.56 5.51
CA LYS A 197 13.23 -1.30 6.49
C LYS A 197 12.39 -1.66 7.72
N ASN A 198 11.58 -0.74 8.23
CA ASN A 198 10.68 -1.03 9.35
C ASN A 198 9.68 -2.14 8.99
N PHE A 199 9.09 -2.14 7.78
CA PHE A 199 8.22 -3.23 7.32
C PHE A 199 8.96 -4.59 7.22
N ILE A 200 10.20 -4.58 6.72
CA ILE A 200 11.07 -5.77 6.61
C ILE A 200 11.35 -6.33 8.01
N ASP A 201 11.71 -5.46 8.95
CA ASP A 201 12.03 -5.79 10.35
C ASP A 201 10.77 -6.12 11.18
N LEU A 202 9.58 -5.76 10.69
CA LEU A 202 8.31 -5.99 11.38
C LEU A 202 7.93 -7.48 11.29
N LEU A 203 8.29 -8.20 12.36
CA LEU A 203 8.05 -9.63 12.61
C LEU A 203 8.74 -10.54 11.60
#